data_AF-A0A662VVW3-F1
#
_entry.id   AF-A0A662VVW3-F1
#
_cell.length_a   1.000
_cell.length_b   1.000
_cell.length_c   1.000
_cell.angle_alpha   90.00
_cell.angle_beta   90.00
_cell.angle_gamma   90.00
#
_symmetry.space_group_name_H-M   'P 1'
#
loop_
_entity.id
_entity.type
_entity.pdbx_description
1 polymer ?
#
loop_
_entity_poly.entity_id
_entity_poly.type
_entity_poly.pdbx_seq_one_letter_code
_entity_poly.pdbx_strand_id
1 'polypeptide(L)'
;MSLVFRLIKYLAITISILFVIQIVRCTLSGEAYLPEGYYSAAKDYAPKVNKHDRETLEKLLMEIKLPPYKRNVFDCTEASSFVEWYLEGAGFHTFIACSLSIHHAWVIVELDNHERVAIEATMLTENNYNPPGIIDNSNTYYYFPPKLYENPGQMISFVNSVKYPGNVKYSKSEIDWWNSEPFASMEPFKNWD
;
A
#
# COMPACT_ATOMS: atom_id res chain seq x y z
N MET A 1 52.54 7.25 -0.11
CA MET A 1 51.15 7.24 -0.63
C MET A 1 50.61 8.66 -0.59
N SER A 2 50.31 9.26 -1.74
CA SER A 2 50.00 10.71 -1.83
C SER A 2 48.68 11.04 -1.13
N LEU A 3 48.55 12.30 -0.66
CA LEU A 3 47.33 12.84 -0.05
C LEU A 3 46.10 12.60 -0.94
N VAL A 4 46.29 12.76 -2.25
CA VAL A 4 45.27 12.51 -3.29
C VAL A 4 44.72 11.08 -3.23
N PHE A 5 45.60 10.08 -3.07
CA PHE A 5 45.16 8.68 -3.00
C PHE A 5 44.35 8.39 -1.73
N ARG A 6 44.68 9.03 -0.61
CA ARG A 6 43.88 8.93 0.62
C ARG A 6 42.51 9.57 0.45
N LEU A 7 42.43 10.75 -0.17
CA LEU A 7 41.17 11.45 -0.43
C LEU A 7 40.25 10.65 -1.35
N ILE A 8 40.78 10.08 -2.45
CA ILE A 8 40.01 9.20 -3.35
C ILE A 8 39.46 7.99 -2.59
N LYS A 9 40.28 7.38 -1.73
CA LYS A 9 39.84 6.23 -0.90
C LYS A 9 38.72 6.61 0.06
N TYR A 10 38.82 7.75 0.76
CA TYR A 10 37.76 8.19 1.67
C TYR A 10 36.48 8.53 0.90
N LEU A 11 36.58 9.23 -0.23
CA LEU A 11 35.42 9.54 -1.07
C LEU A 11 34.73 8.28 -1.55
N ALA A 12 35.48 7.28 -2.02
CA ALA A 12 34.94 5.99 -2.44
C ALA A 12 34.20 5.29 -1.29
N ILE A 13 34.78 5.25 -0.09
CA ILE A 13 34.13 4.67 1.10
C ILE A 13 32.84 5.42 1.45
N THR A 14 32.86 6.75 1.45
CA THR A 14 31.67 7.57 1.73
C THR A 14 30.55 7.31 0.72
N ILE A 15 30.87 7.27 -0.58
CA ILE A 15 29.89 6.95 -1.63
C ILE A 15 29.31 5.54 -1.41
N SER A 16 30.14 4.55 -1.11
CA SER A 16 29.66 3.18 -0.82
C SER A 16 28.72 3.14 0.40
N ILE A 17 29.04 3.87 1.48
CA ILE A 17 28.18 3.94 2.66
C ILE A 17 26.83 4.59 2.31
N LEU A 18 26.83 5.72 1.60
CA LEU A 18 25.60 6.40 1.19
C LEU A 18 24.74 5.51 0.28
N PHE A 19 25.37 4.77 -0.64
CA PHE A 19 24.68 3.82 -1.50
C PHE A 19 24.02 2.68 -0.71
N VAL A 20 24.72 2.10 0.27
CA VAL A 20 24.16 1.08 1.15
C VAL A 20 23.00 1.63 1.99
N ILE A 21 23.14 2.84 2.54
CA ILE A 21 22.06 3.52 3.29
C ILE A 21 20.83 3.69 2.39
N GLN A 22 21.01 4.10 1.14
CA GLN A 22 19.91 4.28 0.19
C GLN A 22 19.21 2.95 -0.13
N ILE A 23 19.95 1.85 -0.36
CA ILE A 23 19.38 0.52 -0.59
C ILE A 23 18.55 0.07 0.63
N VAL A 24 19.10 0.23 1.84
CA VAL A 24 18.41 -0.15 3.08
C VAL A 24 17.14 0.67 3.25
N ARG A 25 17.19 1.98 2.99
CA ARG A 25 16.03 2.88 3.03
C ARG A 25 14.93 2.44 2.06
N CYS A 26 15.26 2.18 0.79
CA CYS A 26 14.28 1.73 -0.22
C CYS A 26 13.67 0.36 0.13
N THR A 27 14.45 -0.53 0.75
CA THR A 27 13.95 -1.86 1.14
C THR A 27 13.02 -1.79 2.36
N LEU A 28 13.35 -0.94 3.34
CA LEU A 28 12.57 -0.80 4.58
C LEU A 28 11.31 0.07 4.40
N SER A 29 11.36 1.03 3.49
CA SER A 29 10.19 1.85 3.11
C SER A 29 9.18 1.09 2.26
N GLY A 30 9.58 0.00 1.59
CA GLY A 30 8.72 -0.72 0.67
C GLY A 30 8.70 -0.15 -0.75
N GLU A 31 9.36 0.98 -1.01
CA GLU A 31 9.38 1.66 -2.31
C GLU A 31 9.85 0.75 -3.45
N ALA A 32 10.77 -0.18 -3.18
CA ALA A 32 11.27 -1.13 -4.17
C ALA A 32 10.19 -2.06 -4.78
N TYR A 33 9.03 -2.18 -4.12
CA TYR A 33 7.93 -3.03 -4.53
C TYR A 33 6.84 -2.29 -5.32
N LEU A 34 6.86 -0.95 -5.30
CA LEU A 34 5.87 -0.11 -5.98
C LEU A 34 6.35 0.29 -7.37
N PRO A 35 5.44 0.54 -8.33
CA PRO A 35 5.82 1.08 -9.63
C PRO A 35 6.29 2.53 -9.48
N GLU A 36 7.12 2.98 -10.42
CA GLU A 36 7.57 4.37 -10.44
C GLU A 36 6.36 5.31 -10.60
N GLY A 37 6.30 6.34 -9.74
CA GLY A 37 5.22 7.30 -9.77
C GLY A 37 3.90 6.83 -9.15
N TYR A 38 3.87 5.70 -8.41
CA TYR A 38 2.66 5.16 -7.74
C TYR A 38 1.80 6.25 -7.09
N TYR A 39 2.35 7.00 -6.13
CA TYR A 39 1.62 8.07 -5.43
C TYR A 39 1.41 9.35 -6.24
N SER A 40 2.22 9.60 -7.27
CA SER A 40 1.98 10.74 -8.17
C SER A 40 0.74 10.48 -9.03
N ALA A 41 0.62 9.27 -9.59
CA ALA A 41 -0.56 8.85 -10.33
C ALA A 41 -1.81 8.81 -9.45
N ALA A 42 -1.66 8.43 -8.17
CA ALA A 42 -2.76 8.50 -7.19
C ALA A 42 -3.36 9.90 -7.12
N LYS A 43 -2.50 10.92 -6.98
CA LYS A 43 -2.90 12.33 -6.85
C LYS A 43 -3.55 12.88 -8.12
N ASP A 44 -3.21 12.34 -9.27
CA ASP A 44 -3.79 12.72 -10.55
C ASP A 44 -5.12 12.01 -10.80
N TYR A 45 -5.29 10.77 -10.31
CA TYR A 45 -6.49 9.96 -10.49
C TYR A 45 -7.59 10.25 -9.47
N ALA A 46 -7.23 10.36 -8.19
CA ALA A 46 -8.19 10.49 -7.10
C ALA A 46 -8.80 11.91 -7.02
N PRO A 47 -10.06 12.03 -6.56
CA PRO A 47 -10.68 13.33 -6.35
C PRO A 47 -9.97 14.11 -5.24
N LYS A 48 -9.77 15.41 -5.46
CA LYS A 48 -9.17 16.30 -4.46
C LYS A 48 -10.22 16.70 -3.42
N VAL A 49 -9.96 16.38 -2.16
CA VAL A 49 -10.79 16.79 -1.03
C VAL A 49 -10.05 17.76 -0.11
N ASN A 50 -10.80 18.63 0.58
CA ASN A 50 -10.24 19.66 1.46
C ASN A 50 -10.37 19.31 2.95
N LYS A 51 -11.02 18.19 3.28
CA LYS A 51 -11.25 17.70 4.64
C LYS A 51 -11.04 16.20 4.65
N HIS A 52 -10.37 15.69 5.67
CA HIS A 52 -10.10 14.27 5.84
C HIS A 52 -10.86 13.75 7.05
N ASP A 53 -12.18 13.96 7.01
CA ASP A 53 -13.14 13.52 8.02
C ASP A 53 -13.92 12.27 7.58
N ARG A 54 -14.69 11.70 8.52
CA ARG A 54 -15.45 10.47 8.28
C ARG A 54 -16.50 10.61 7.19
N GLU A 55 -17.20 11.75 7.13
CA GLU A 55 -18.22 11.98 6.10
C GLU A 55 -17.61 12.03 4.71
N THR A 56 -16.46 12.69 4.55
CA THR A 56 -15.73 12.75 3.28
C THR A 56 -15.20 11.37 2.89
N LEU A 57 -14.61 10.64 3.84
CA LEU A 57 -14.15 9.28 3.64
C LEU A 57 -15.29 8.37 3.16
N GLU A 58 -16.43 8.39 3.85
CA GLU A 58 -17.62 7.59 3.48
C GLU A 58 -18.09 7.90 2.06
N LYS A 59 -18.15 9.18 1.67
CA LYS A 59 -18.53 9.57 0.30
C LYS A 59 -17.59 8.99 -0.75
N LEU A 60 -16.27 9.10 -0.54
CA LEU A 60 -15.29 8.55 -1.46
C LEU A 60 -15.42 7.04 -1.60
N LEU A 61 -15.58 6.32 -0.48
CA LEU A 61 -15.72 4.86 -0.49
C LEU A 61 -16.99 4.38 -1.22
N MET A 62 -18.06 5.18 -1.19
CA MET A 62 -19.30 4.89 -1.93
C MET A 62 -19.16 5.04 -3.46
N GLU A 63 -18.11 5.72 -3.94
CA GLU A 63 -17.84 5.91 -5.37
C GLU A 63 -16.91 4.84 -5.96
N ILE A 64 -16.19 4.11 -5.11
CA ILE A 64 -15.25 3.08 -5.53
C ILE A 64 -16.04 1.82 -5.92
N LYS A 65 -15.93 1.40 -7.19
CA LYS A 65 -16.36 0.07 -7.65
C LYS A 65 -15.16 -0.71 -8.18
N LEU A 66 -14.66 -1.64 -7.38
CA LEU A 66 -13.51 -2.47 -7.74
C LEU A 66 -13.92 -3.65 -8.65
N PRO A 67 -12.95 -4.23 -9.38
CA PRO A 67 -13.12 -5.50 -10.07
C PRO A 67 -13.71 -6.60 -9.16
N PRO A 68 -14.29 -7.67 -9.73
CA PRO A 68 -14.75 -8.80 -8.93
C PRO A 68 -13.61 -9.40 -8.09
N TYR A 69 -13.89 -9.68 -6.82
CA TYR A 69 -12.98 -10.43 -5.97
C TYR A 69 -12.71 -11.80 -6.59
N LYS A 70 -11.43 -12.10 -6.79
CA LYS A 70 -10.96 -13.38 -7.27
C LYS A 70 -9.65 -13.72 -6.55
N ARG A 71 -9.71 -14.72 -5.67
CA ARG A 71 -8.56 -15.26 -4.93
C ARG A 71 -7.34 -15.45 -5.85
N ASN A 72 -6.18 -14.95 -5.43
CA ASN A 72 -4.90 -15.01 -6.15
C ASN A 72 -4.91 -14.29 -7.52
N VAL A 73 -5.81 -13.32 -7.74
CA VAL A 73 -5.86 -12.50 -8.97
C VAL A 73 -6.19 -11.04 -8.63
N PHE A 74 -7.28 -10.84 -7.90
CA PHE A 74 -7.68 -9.54 -7.36
C PHE A 74 -8.40 -9.82 -6.04
N ASP A 75 -7.63 -9.97 -4.97
CA ASP A 75 -8.13 -10.38 -3.68
C ASP A 75 -7.96 -9.30 -2.62
N CYS A 76 -7.85 -9.69 -1.34
CA CYS A 76 -7.79 -8.74 -0.24
C CYS A 76 -6.56 -7.83 -0.32
N THR A 77 -5.43 -8.31 -0.85
CA THR A 77 -4.22 -7.51 -0.94
C THR A 77 -4.27 -6.52 -2.09
N GLU A 78 -4.73 -6.91 -3.28
CA GLU A 78 -4.91 -5.99 -4.41
C GLU A 78 -6.02 -4.98 -4.12
N ALA A 79 -7.16 -5.41 -3.57
CA ALA A 79 -8.25 -4.51 -3.21
C ALA A 79 -7.81 -3.47 -2.17
N SER A 80 -7.11 -3.91 -1.12
CA SER A 80 -6.61 -2.98 -0.08
C SER A 80 -5.54 -2.05 -0.63
N SER A 81 -4.68 -2.53 -1.52
CA SER A 81 -3.65 -1.71 -2.17
C SER A 81 -4.24 -0.64 -3.06
N PHE A 82 -5.32 -0.96 -3.80
CA PHE A 82 -6.06 0.05 -4.57
C PHE A 82 -6.68 1.10 -3.65
N VAL A 83 -7.38 0.68 -2.58
CA VAL A 83 -8.09 1.61 -1.70
C VAL A 83 -7.13 2.52 -0.95
N GLU A 84 -6.00 1.98 -0.46
CA GLU A 84 -4.89 2.75 0.08
C GLU A 84 -4.41 3.81 -0.91
N TRP A 85 -4.04 3.39 -2.11
CA TRP A 85 -3.55 4.27 -3.16
C TRP A 85 -4.53 5.37 -3.53
N TYR A 86 -5.80 5.02 -3.71
CA TYR A 86 -6.86 5.97 -4.07
C TYR A 86 -7.07 7.02 -2.97
N LEU A 87 -7.09 6.60 -1.71
CA LEU A 87 -7.30 7.50 -0.57
C LEU A 87 -6.07 8.39 -0.30
N GLU A 88 -4.85 7.87 -0.41
CA GLU A 88 -3.61 8.67 -0.38
C GLU A 88 -3.59 9.71 -1.51
N GLY A 89 -4.09 9.34 -2.70
CA GLY A 89 -4.29 10.25 -3.81
C GLY A 89 -5.24 11.40 -3.49
N ALA A 90 -6.32 11.12 -2.75
CA ALA A 90 -7.25 12.12 -2.23
C ALA A 90 -6.68 12.91 -1.03
N GLY A 91 -5.49 12.57 -0.55
CA GLY A 91 -4.78 13.25 0.53
C GLY A 91 -5.07 12.74 1.92
N PHE A 92 -5.80 11.63 2.07
CA PHE A 92 -5.90 10.94 3.36
C PHE A 92 -4.56 10.31 3.72
N HIS A 93 -4.30 10.14 5.02
CA HIS A 93 -3.22 9.29 5.49
C HIS A 93 -3.75 7.90 5.80
N THR A 94 -3.13 6.89 5.20
CA THR A 94 -3.61 5.52 5.21
C THR A 94 -2.48 4.57 5.61
N PHE A 95 -2.88 3.38 6.01
CA PHE A 95 -1.99 2.27 6.30
C PHE A 95 -2.59 0.98 5.76
N ILE A 96 -1.73 0.06 5.36
CA ILE A 96 -2.12 -1.33 5.19
C ILE A 96 -2.02 -2.05 6.52
N ALA A 97 -3.06 -2.78 6.88
CA ALA A 97 -3.05 -3.78 7.92
C ALA A 97 -3.09 -5.18 7.28
N CYS A 98 -2.34 -6.12 7.83
CA CYS A 98 -2.29 -7.49 7.32
C CYS A 98 -2.17 -8.50 8.47
N SER A 99 -2.88 -9.61 8.32
CA SER A 99 -2.80 -10.74 9.23
C SER A 99 -2.49 -12.03 8.47
N LEU A 100 -1.32 -12.59 8.76
CA LEU A 100 -0.93 -13.91 8.24
C LEU A 100 -1.76 -15.05 8.82
N SER A 101 -2.37 -14.88 10.01
CA SER A 101 -3.15 -15.94 10.65
C SER A 101 -4.53 -16.12 10.03
N ILE A 102 -5.13 -15.04 9.52
CA ILE A 102 -6.41 -15.09 8.81
C ILE A 102 -6.27 -14.88 7.31
N HIS A 103 -5.04 -14.79 6.80
CA HIS A 103 -4.71 -14.53 5.39
C HIS A 103 -5.52 -13.37 4.81
N HIS A 104 -5.46 -12.22 5.48
CA HIS A 104 -6.28 -11.06 5.15
C HIS A 104 -5.51 -9.75 5.22
N ALA A 105 -5.85 -8.81 4.34
CA ALA A 105 -5.36 -7.45 4.34
C ALA A 105 -6.54 -6.46 4.25
N TRP A 106 -6.41 -5.33 4.94
CA TRP A 106 -7.41 -4.26 4.98
C TRP A 106 -6.72 -2.90 5.14
N VAL A 107 -7.49 -1.81 5.02
CA VAL A 107 -6.95 -0.45 5.12
C VAL A 107 -7.33 0.18 6.46
N ILE A 108 -6.40 0.95 7.03
CA ILE A 108 -6.66 1.84 8.16
C ILE A 108 -6.43 3.27 7.69
N VAL A 109 -7.39 4.15 7.94
CA VAL A 109 -7.30 5.58 7.61
C VAL A 109 -7.20 6.37 8.89
N GLU A 110 -6.22 7.26 8.99
CA GLU A 110 -6.14 8.25 10.06
C GLU A 110 -6.78 9.56 9.59
N LEU A 111 -7.82 9.99 10.31
CA LEU A 111 -8.56 11.22 10.02
C LEU A 111 -7.87 12.44 10.65
N ASP A 112 -8.29 13.65 10.26
CA ASP A 112 -7.74 14.91 10.79
C ASP A 112 -7.81 15.04 12.33
N ASN A 113 -8.79 14.37 12.95
CA ASN A 113 -8.97 14.33 14.40
C ASN A 113 -8.17 13.22 15.10
N HIS A 114 -7.27 12.53 14.37
CA HIS A 114 -6.49 11.35 14.78
C HIS A 114 -7.34 10.10 15.10
N GLU A 115 -8.64 10.12 14.80
CA GLU A 115 -9.44 8.89 14.81
C GLU A 115 -8.98 7.98 13.67
N ARG A 116 -8.99 6.67 13.93
CA ARG A 116 -8.70 5.66 12.93
C ARG A 116 -9.96 4.93 12.51
N VAL A 117 -10.10 4.74 11.20
CA VAL A 117 -11.22 4.01 10.60
C VAL A 117 -10.67 2.80 9.86
N ALA A 118 -11.18 1.61 10.16
CA ALA A 118 -10.84 0.38 9.45
C ALA A 118 -11.78 0.14 8.28
N ILE A 119 -11.22 -0.24 7.12
CA ILE A 119 -11.95 -0.41 5.86
C ILE A 119 -11.68 -1.80 5.30
N GLU A 120 -12.75 -2.58 5.15
CA GLU A 120 -12.77 -3.83 4.42
C GLU A 120 -12.86 -3.56 2.91
N ALA A 121 -11.71 -3.48 2.24
CA ALA A 121 -11.66 -3.16 0.82
C ALA A 121 -12.36 -4.21 -0.07
N THR A 122 -12.44 -5.47 0.38
CA THR A 122 -13.14 -6.52 -0.39
C THR A 122 -14.64 -6.26 -0.50
N MET A 123 -15.25 -5.50 0.41
CA MET A 123 -16.64 -5.06 0.32
C MET A 123 -16.86 -4.01 -0.79
N LEU A 124 -15.81 -3.52 -1.44
CA LEU A 124 -15.92 -2.60 -2.59
C LEU A 124 -15.77 -3.33 -3.93
N THR A 125 -15.57 -4.65 -3.92
CA THR A 125 -15.49 -5.49 -5.13
C THR A 125 -16.87 -5.79 -5.70
N GLU A 126 -16.97 -5.87 -7.03
CA GLU A 126 -18.25 -5.99 -7.74
C GLU A 126 -19.15 -7.12 -7.24
N ASN A 127 -18.57 -8.28 -6.92
CA ASN A 127 -19.31 -9.46 -6.45
C ASN A 127 -19.53 -9.51 -4.92
N ASN A 128 -19.00 -8.55 -4.16
CA ASN A 128 -19.22 -8.41 -2.72
C ASN A 128 -19.63 -6.97 -2.32
N TYR A 129 -20.21 -6.22 -3.27
CA TYR A 129 -20.39 -4.77 -3.14
C TYR A 129 -21.32 -4.37 -2.01
N ASN A 130 -20.75 -3.82 -0.93
CA ASN A 130 -21.43 -3.32 0.26
C ASN A 130 -20.66 -2.09 0.83
N PRO A 131 -20.65 -0.96 0.12
CA PRO A 131 -19.96 0.25 0.59
C PRO A 131 -20.66 0.84 1.84
N PRO A 132 -19.94 1.61 2.69
CA PRO A 132 -18.58 2.10 2.49
C PRO A 132 -17.48 1.08 2.86
N GLY A 133 -17.84 -0.15 3.26
CA GLY A 133 -16.86 -1.14 3.72
C GLY A 133 -16.20 -0.77 5.06
N ILE A 134 -16.71 0.24 5.78
CA ILE A 134 -16.21 0.59 7.11
C ILE A 134 -16.57 -0.52 8.09
N ILE A 135 -15.55 -1.00 8.81
CA ILE A 135 -15.68 -2.04 9.81
C ILE A 135 -16.19 -1.41 11.11
N ASP A 136 -16.99 -2.14 11.88
CA ASP A 136 -17.46 -1.69 13.19
C ASP A 136 -16.30 -1.63 14.20
N ASN A 137 -16.22 -0.54 15.00
CA ASN A 137 -15.16 -0.34 15.99
C ASN A 137 -15.18 -1.32 17.16
N SER A 138 -16.27 -2.07 17.33
CA SER A 138 -16.34 -3.22 18.24
C SER A 138 -15.43 -4.37 17.80
N ASN A 139 -15.05 -4.43 16.52
CA ASN A 139 -14.06 -5.39 16.01
C ASN A 139 -12.63 -4.88 16.27
N THR A 140 -12.21 -5.00 17.52
CA THR A 140 -10.93 -4.45 18.01
C THR A 140 -9.70 -4.96 17.26
N TYR A 141 -9.75 -6.17 16.69
CA TYR A 141 -8.62 -6.71 15.92
C TYR A 141 -8.36 -5.93 14.63
N TYR A 142 -9.42 -5.49 13.96
CA TYR A 142 -9.31 -4.71 12.73
C TYR A 142 -8.93 -3.25 12.99
N TYR A 143 -9.41 -2.69 14.11
CA TYR A 143 -9.08 -1.32 14.51
C TYR A 143 -7.69 -1.17 15.12
N PHE A 144 -7.20 -2.21 15.80
CA PHE A 144 -5.92 -2.21 16.49
C PHE A 144 -5.07 -3.42 16.05
N PRO A 145 -4.70 -3.51 14.77
CA PRO A 145 -3.83 -4.57 14.30
C PRO A 145 -2.47 -4.50 15.01
N PRO A 146 -1.80 -5.64 15.23
CA PRO A 146 -0.47 -5.66 15.84
C PRO A 146 0.58 -4.85 15.07
N LYS A 147 0.37 -4.66 13.76
CA LYS A 147 1.28 -3.93 12.89
C LYS A 147 0.52 -3.23 11.78
N LEU A 148 0.92 -1.99 11.51
CA LEU A 148 0.54 -1.18 10.37
C LEU A 148 1.74 -1.03 9.44
N TYR A 149 1.48 -0.97 8.15
CA TYR A 149 2.46 -0.70 7.12
C TYR A 149 2.08 0.59 6.41
N GLU A 150 3.05 1.47 6.18
CA GLU A 150 2.88 2.76 5.51
C GLU A 150 2.39 2.60 4.06
N ASN A 151 2.65 1.44 3.45
CA ASN A 151 2.24 1.15 2.07
C ASN A 151 2.26 -0.36 1.79
N PRO A 152 1.64 -0.81 0.68
CA PRO A 152 1.63 -2.21 0.28
C PRO A 152 3.04 -2.82 0.09
N GLY A 153 4.00 -2.02 -0.38
CA GLY A 153 5.38 -2.48 -0.55
C GLY A 153 6.08 -2.81 0.77
N GLN A 154 5.80 -2.04 1.82
CA GLN A 154 6.33 -2.30 3.15
C GLN A 154 5.71 -3.57 3.76
N MET A 155 4.42 -3.81 3.50
CA MET A 155 3.75 -5.07 3.85
C MET A 155 4.46 -6.25 3.18
N ILE A 156 4.67 -6.23 1.87
CA ILE A 156 5.37 -7.32 1.14
C ILE A 156 6.77 -7.55 1.72
N SER A 157 7.53 -6.47 1.90
CA SER A 157 8.89 -6.52 2.46
C SER A 157 8.92 -7.26 3.80
N PHE A 158 7.96 -6.96 4.69
CA PHE A 158 7.83 -7.64 5.97
C PHE A 158 7.37 -9.09 5.84
N VAL A 159 6.29 -9.37 5.10
CA VAL A 159 5.75 -10.74 4.94
C VAL A 159 6.82 -11.68 4.39
N ASN A 160 7.65 -11.20 3.46
CA ASN A 160 8.78 -11.95 2.90
C ASN A 160 9.96 -12.13 3.86
N SER A 161 10.12 -11.25 4.85
CA SER A 161 11.17 -11.39 5.88
C SER A 161 10.84 -12.46 6.93
N VAL A 162 9.55 -12.78 7.07
CA VAL A 162 9.05 -13.70 8.08
C VAL A 162 9.15 -15.15 7.57
N LYS A 163 9.75 -16.03 8.39
CA LYS A 163 9.89 -17.46 8.08
C LYS A 163 8.84 -18.28 8.83
N TYR A 164 7.85 -18.81 8.10
CA TYR A 164 6.90 -19.79 8.62
C TYR A 164 6.84 -21.04 7.71
N PRO A 165 6.57 -22.24 8.27
CA PRO A 165 6.40 -23.45 7.46
C PRO A 165 5.27 -23.27 6.44
N GLY A 166 5.56 -23.52 5.16
CA GLY A 166 4.60 -23.33 4.07
C GLY A 166 4.47 -21.90 3.54
N ASN A 167 5.29 -20.94 4.01
CA ASN A 167 5.22 -19.56 3.54
C ASN A 167 5.65 -19.45 2.06
N VAL A 168 4.75 -18.96 1.22
CA VAL A 168 5.04 -18.56 -0.17
C VAL A 168 5.46 -17.10 -0.13
N LYS A 169 6.58 -16.77 -0.77
CA LYS A 169 7.02 -15.38 -0.85
C LYS A 169 6.03 -14.58 -1.68
N TYR A 170 5.61 -13.45 -1.13
CA TYR A 170 4.79 -12.47 -1.80
C TYR A 170 5.61 -11.81 -2.90
N SER A 171 5.04 -11.81 -4.09
CA SER A 171 5.60 -11.16 -5.27
C SER A 171 5.04 -9.74 -5.38
N LYS A 172 5.59 -8.90 -6.26
CA LYS A 172 4.94 -7.62 -6.60
C LYS A 172 3.52 -7.83 -7.12
N SER A 173 3.26 -8.99 -7.72
CA SER A 173 1.94 -9.42 -8.21
C SER A 173 0.90 -9.69 -7.12
N GLU A 174 1.21 -9.45 -5.85
CA GLU A 174 0.21 -9.56 -4.75
C GLU A 174 -0.46 -8.21 -4.48
N ILE A 175 0.08 -7.14 -5.06
CA ILE A 175 -0.41 -5.77 -4.88
C ILE A 175 -0.60 -5.07 -6.23
N ASP A 176 -0.47 -5.80 -7.35
CA ASP A 176 -0.52 -5.27 -8.71
C ASP A 176 -1.95 -5.11 -9.22
N TRP A 177 -2.79 -4.46 -8.41
CA TRP A 177 -4.17 -4.14 -8.76
C TRP A 177 -4.29 -3.46 -10.13
N TRP A 178 -3.26 -2.73 -10.55
CA TRP A 178 -3.17 -2.04 -11.83
C TRP A 178 -3.12 -2.98 -13.03
N ASN A 179 -2.77 -4.26 -12.85
CA ASN A 179 -2.80 -5.30 -13.87
C ASN A 179 -4.16 -6.02 -13.96
N SER A 180 -5.17 -5.60 -13.19
CA SER A 180 -6.53 -6.15 -13.27
C SER A 180 -7.45 -5.26 -14.07
N GLU A 181 -8.31 -5.86 -14.89
CA GLU A 181 -9.35 -5.12 -15.63
C GLU A 181 -10.35 -4.46 -14.67
N PRO A 182 -10.75 -3.19 -14.90
CA PRO A 182 -10.51 -2.43 -16.13
C PRO A 182 -9.20 -1.60 -16.12
N PHE A 183 -8.43 -1.60 -15.02
CA PHE A 183 -7.28 -0.70 -14.82
C PHE A 183 -6.10 -1.02 -15.74
N ALA A 184 -5.89 -2.29 -16.09
CA ALA A 184 -4.79 -2.76 -16.94
C ALA A 184 -4.70 -2.05 -18.30
N SER A 185 -5.81 -1.49 -18.79
CA SER A 185 -5.87 -0.80 -20.07
C SER A 185 -5.80 0.74 -19.97
N MET A 186 -5.81 1.29 -18.76
CA MET A 186 -5.86 2.73 -18.51
C MET A 186 -4.47 3.35 -18.37
N GLU A 187 -4.31 4.62 -18.73
CA GLU A 187 -3.11 5.39 -18.40
C GLU A 187 -3.18 5.90 -16.94
N PRO A 188 -2.06 5.94 -16.19
CA PRO A 188 -0.72 5.45 -16.55
C PRO A 188 -0.50 3.94 -16.30
N PHE A 189 -1.50 3.25 -15.76
CA PHE A 189 -1.42 1.88 -15.22
C PHE A 189 -0.95 0.83 -16.22
N LYS A 190 -1.35 0.95 -17.48
CA LYS A 190 -0.97 0.04 -18.55
C LYS A 190 0.54 -0.01 -18.83
N ASN A 191 1.32 0.94 -18.31
CA ASN A 191 2.78 1.01 -18.45
C ASN A 191 3.51 0.66 -17.14
N TRP A 192 2.80 0.21 -16.09
CA TRP A 192 3.39 -0.19 -14.82
C TRP A 192 3.76 -1.68 -14.84
N ASP A 193 5.04 -1.98 -15.07
CA ASP A 193 5.64 -3.33 -15.06
C ASP A 193 6.38 -3.65 -13.74
#